data_AF-A0A7J0EG05-F1
#
_entry.id   AF-A0A7J0EG05-F1
#
_cell.length_a   1.000
_cell.length_b   1.000
_cell.length_c   1.000
_cell.angle_alpha   90.00
_cell.angle_beta   90.00
_cell.angle_gamma   90.00
#
_symmetry.space_group_name_H-M   'P 1'
#
loop_
_entity.id
_entity.type
_entity.pdbx_description
1 polymer ?
#
loop_
_entity_poly.entity_id
_entity_poly.type
_entity_poly.pdbx_seq_one_letter_code
_entity_poly.pdbx_strand_id
1 'polypeptide(L)'
;MTAEERRSNYRCDITYTNNSASLDAARYPVAAEVADLLVRDIHYTVQLKDNSVELTDEGIALAEMALETNDLWDENDPWARFVMNALKAKEFYRCDVQYIVRDGKALIINELTGRVEEKRRWSDGIHQAVEAKEEKEFLKMFQMPVIEVPTNLSNICKDLPIQAFATARGKWDYVREEVESMFRQGRPVLVGSTR
;
A
#
# COMPACT_ATOMS: atom_id res chain seq x y z
N MET A 1 -21.04 5.79 -14.07
CA MET A 1 -19.71 5.81 -14.70
C MET A 1 -19.54 4.65 -15.69
N THR A 2 -20.12 4.85 -16.87
CA THR A 2 -19.83 4.09 -18.10
C THR A 2 -18.35 4.22 -18.49
N ALA A 3 -17.93 3.49 -19.53
CA ALA A 3 -16.58 3.65 -20.09
C ALA A 3 -16.39 5.04 -20.74
N GLU A 4 -17.44 5.62 -21.31
CA GLU A 4 -17.42 6.93 -21.97
C GLU A 4 -17.38 8.08 -20.96
N GLU A 5 -18.16 7.99 -19.88
CA GLU A 5 -18.09 8.91 -18.74
C GLU A 5 -16.70 8.91 -18.11
N ARG A 6 -16.09 7.72 -17.91
CA ARG A 6 -14.68 7.60 -17.49
C ARG A 6 -13.73 8.29 -18.47
N ARG A 7 -13.90 8.07 -19.78
CA ARG A 7 -13.05 8.66 -20.83
C ARG A 7 -13.20 10.18 -20.95
N SER A 8 -14.34 10.73 -20.52
CA SER A 8 -14.55 12.17 -20.36
C SER A 8 -13.86 12.70 -19.09
N ASN A 9 -14.00 12.01 -17.96
CA ASN A 9 -13.40 12.43 -16.68
C ASN A 9 -11.86 12.33 -16.65
N TYR A 10 -11.26 11.50 -17.51
CA TYR A 10 -9.80 11.47 -17.75
C TYR A 10 -9.33 12.35 -18.92
N ARG A 11 -10.19 13.29 -19.39
CA ARG A 11 -9.88 14.24 -20.46
C ARG A 11 -9.80 15.70 -19.98
N CYS A 12 -10.12 15.98 -18.72
CA CYS A 12 -9.83 17.27 -18.07
C CYS A 12 -8.38 17.32 -17.57
N ASP A 13 -7.85 18.53 -17.39
CA ASP A 13 -6.43 18.77 -17.06
C ASP A 13 -6.00 18.23 -15.69
N ILE A 14 -6.96 18.09 -14.76
CA ILE A 14 -6.80 17.49 -13.43
C ILE A 14 -8.02 16.61 -13.15
N THR A 15 -7.82 15.33 -12.82
CA THR A 15 -8.89 14.41 -12.38
C THR A 15 -8.72 14.10 -10.89
N TYR A 16 -9.71 14.48 -10.06
CA TYR A 16 -9.79 14.00 -8.68
C TYR A 16 -10.48 12.63 -8.66
N THR A 17 -9.88 11.64 -7.99
CA THR A 17 -10.46 10.30 -7.85
C THR A 17 -10.39 9.81 -6.40
N ASN A 18 -11.50 9.22 -5.94
CA ASN A 18 -11.55 8.36 -4.76
C ASN A 18 -11.43 6.91 -5.26
N ASN A 19 -10.18 6.47 -5.47
CA ASN A 19 -9.86 5.30 -6.29
C ASN A 19 -10.60 4.01 -5.88
N SER A 20 -11.64 3.64 -6.63
CA SER A 20 -12.19 2.29 -6.63
C SER A 20 -11.23 1.37 -7.37
N ALA A 21 -10.17 0.93 -6.70
CA ALA A 21 -9.28 -0.10 -7.22
C ALA A 21 -10.10 -1.33 -7.66
N SER A 22 -9.74 -1.94 -8.78
CA SER A 22 -10.36 -3.20 -9.19
C SER A 22 -10.14 -4.27 -8.12
N LEU A 23 -11.09 -5.17 -7.90
CA LEU A 23 -11.02 -6.20 -6.87
C LEU A 23 -9.73 -7.04 -7.00
N ASP A 24 -9.32 -7.39 -8.21
CA ASP A 24 -8.05 -8.05 -8.54
C ASP A 24 -6.79 -7.23 -8.18
N ALA A 25 -6.86 -5.90 -8.14
CA ALA A 25 -5.70 -5.06 -7.79
C ALA A 25 -5.38 -5.13 -6.29
N ALA A 26 -6.42 -5.19 -5.44
CA ALA A 26 -6.28 -5.33 -3.99
C ALA A 26 -5.68 -6.69 -3.56
N ARG A 27 -5.63 -7.69 -4.46
CA ARG A 27 -5.02 -9.00 -4.20
C ARG A 27 -3.50 -9.00 -4.30
N TYR A 28 -2.89 -8.10 -5.07
CA TYR A 28 -1.43 -8.11 -5.27
C TYR A 28 -0.62 -7.80 -3.98
N PRO A 29 -1.01 -6.83 -3.12
CA PRO A 29 -0.37 -6.63 -1.83
C PRO A 29 -0.41 -7.87 -0.93
N VAL A 30 -1.57 -8.52 -0.81
CA VAL A 30 -1.75 -9.75 -0.01
C VAL A 30 -0.94 -10.91 -0.59
N ALA A 31 -1.01 -11.12 -1.90
CA ALA A 31 -0.21 -12.15 -2.58
C ALA A 31 1.31 -11.90 -2.47
N ALA A 32 1.74 -10.65 -2.35
CA ALA A 32 3.12 -10.30 -2.04
C ALA A 32 3.50 -10.65 -0.59
N GLU A 33 2.59 -10.57 0.39
CA GLU A 33 2.85 -11.04 1.78
C GLU A 33 2.99 -12.57 1.82
N VAL A 34 2.12 -13.30 1.14
CA VAL A 34 2.26 -14.75 0.96
C VAL A 34 3.58 -15.08 0.27
N ALA A 35 3.92 -14.38 -0.81
CA ALA A 35 5.19 -14.57 -1.52
C ALA A 35 6.42 -14.28 -0.64
N ASP A 36 6.35 -13.37 0.33
CA ASP A 36 7.44 -13.11 1.29
C ASP A 36 7.60 -14.25 2.30
N LEU A 37 6.51 -14.82 2.81
CA LEU A 37 6.50 -15.99 3.71
C LEU A 37 7.00 -17.28 3.04
N LEU A 38 6.78 -17.41 1.72
CA LEU A 38 7.24 -18.56 0.95
C LEU A 38 8.78 -18.55 0.81
N VAL A 39 9.40 -19.72 1.01
CA VAL A 39 10.87 -19.91 1.01
C VAL A 39 11.27 -20.71 -0.22
N ARG A 40 12.24 -20.19 -0.97
CA ARG A 40 12.81 -20.81 -2.16
C ARG A 40 13.45 -22.17 -1.83
N ASP A 41 13.33 -23.11 -2.75
CA ASP A 41 13.86 -24.48 -2.69
C ASP A 41 13.25 -25.34 -1.55
N ILE A 42 12.21 -24.83 -0.88
CA ILE A 42 11.32 -25.55 0.04
C ILE A 42 9.88 -25.42 -0.47
N HIS A 43 9.32 -24.21 -0.43
CA HIS A 43 7.93 -23.93 -0.79
C HIS A 43 7.73 -23.68 -2.30
N TYR A 44 8.78 -23.28 -3.03
CA TYR A 44 8.74 -23.12 -4.49
C TYR A 44 10.11 -23.37 -5.15
N THR A 45 10.11 -23.78 -6.41
CA THR A 45 11.30 -23.90 -7.25
C THR A 45 11.33 -22.81 -8.34
N VAL A 46 12.52 -22.48 -8.83
CA VAL A 46 12.74 -21.33 -9.75
C VAL A 46 13.51 -21.77 -10.99
N GLN A 47 12.85 -21.82 -12.14
CA GLN A 47 13.46 -22.26 -13.40
C GLN A 47 14.11 -21.08 -14.13
N LEU A 48 15.43 -20.93 -13.96
CA LEU A 48 16.22 -19.81 -14.50
C LEU A 48 16.35 -19.77 -16.05
N LYS A 49 15.87 -20.79 -16.76
CA LYS A 49 15.89 -20.82 -18.24
C LYS A 49 14.67 -20.13 -18.84
N ASP A 50 13.51 -20.39 -18.25
CA ASP A 50 12.19 -20.01 -18.77
C ASP A 50 11.55 -18.86 -17.95
N ASN A 51 12.27 -18.39 -16.91
CA ASN A 51 11.83 -17.41 -15.92
C ASN A 51 10.47 -17.76 -15.27
N SER A 52 10.24 -19.05 -15.02
CA SER A 52 9.07 -19.57 -14.31
C SER A 52 9.37 -19.85 -12.83
N VAL A 53 8.28 -19.87 -12.04
CA VAL A 53 8.26 -20.33 -10.65
C VAL A 53 7.17 -21.39 -10.55
N GLU A 54 7.47 -22.49 -9.87
CA GLU A 54 6.57 -23.61 -9.63
C GLU A 54 6.42 -23.78 -8.11
N LEU A 55 5.17 -23.79 -7.61
CA LEU A 55 4.89 -24.09 -6.20
C LEU A 55 5.11 -25.58 -5.94
N THR A 56 5.57 -25.90 -4.74
CA THR A 56 5.57 -27.29 -4.21
C THR A 56 4.31 -27.52 -3.38
N ASP A 57 3.98 -28.78 -3.10
CA ASP A 57 2.83 -29.15 -2.25
C ASP A 57 2.88 -28.46 -0.87
N GLU A 58 4.07 -28.30 -0.28
CA GLU A 58 4.27 -27.56 0.98
C GLU A 58 3.97 -26.06 0.84
N GLY A 59 4.37 -25.46 -0.29
CA GLY A 59 4.09 -24.05 -0.58
C GLY A 59 2.63 -23.77 -0.96
N ILE A 60 1.94 -24.75 -1.56
CA ILE A 60 0.49 -24.70 -1.80
C ILE A 60 -0.22 -24.66 -0.44
N ALA A 61 0.02 -25.65 0.43
CA ALA A 61 -0.61 -25.73 1.74
C ALA A 61 -0.32 -24.49 2.63
N LEU A 62 0.89 -23.92 2.56
CA LEU A 62 1.21 -22.69 3.29
C LEU A 62 0.49 -21.46 2.71
N ALA A 63 0.37 -21.35 1.39
CA ALA A 63 -0.32 -20.25 0.73
C ALA A 63 -1.84 -20.31 0.95
N GLU A 64 -2.44 -21.51 0.91
CA GLU A 64 -3.85 -21.76 1.24
C GLU A 64 -4.15 -21.36 2.70
N MET A 65 -3.31 -21.80 3.64
CA MET A 65 -3.41 -21.43 5.06
C MET A 65 -3.26 -19.91 5.28
N ALA A 66 -2.37 -19.24 4.53
CA ALA A 66 -2.15 -17.80 4.64
C ALA A 66 -3.24 -16.94 3.96
N LEU A 67 -4.06 -17.53 3.09
CA LEU A 67 -5.15 -16.87 2.35
C LEU A 67 -6.55 -17.27 2.84
N GLU A 68 -6.63 -18.16 3.85
CA GLU A 68 -7.89 -18.75 4.36
C GLU A 68 -8.75 -19.43 3.28
N THR A 69 -8.12 -19.95 2.22
CA THR A 69 -8.79 -20.71 1.12
C THR A 69 -8.52 -22.22 1.21
N ASN A 70 -9.35 -23.01 0.52
CA ASN A 70 -9.22 -24.47 0.41
C ASN A 70 -8.66 -24.92 -0.96
N ASP A 71 -8.51 -23.99 -1.91
CA ASP A 71 -7.98 -24.22 -3.26
C ASP A 71 -7.46 -22.88 -3.81
N LEU A 72 -6.24 -22.83 -4.36
CA LEU A 72 -5.72 -21.65 -5.05
C LEU A 72 -6.24 -21.49 -6.48
N TRP A 73 -6.80 -22.54 -7.08
CA TRP A 73 -7.24 -22.62 -8.47
C TRP A 73 -8.76 -22.54 -8.67
N ASP A 74 -9.54 -22.30 -7.61
CA ASP A 74 -11.00 -22.13 -7.67
C ASP A 74 -11.39 -21.12 -8.77
N GLU A 75 -12.30 -21.52 -9.69
CA GLU A 75 -12.74 -20.68 -10.81
C GLU A 75 -13.44 -19.37 -10.35
N ASN A 76 -13.99 -19.36 -9.13
CA ASN A 76 -14.70 -18.25 -8.51
C ASN A 76 -13.75 -17.32 -7.73
N ASP A 77 -12.71 -17.86 -7.09
CA ASP A 77 -11.72 -17.08 -6.32
C ASP A 77 -10.24 -17.45 -6.61
N PRO A 78 -9.77 -17.33 -7.86
CA PRO A 78 -8.47 -17.88 -8.28
C PRO A 78 -7.26 -17.08 -7.76
N TRP A 79 -6.66 -17.53 -6.66
CA TRP A 79 -5.48 -16.93 -6.03
C TRP A 79 -4.13 -17.31 -6.66
N ALA A 80 -4.03 -18.50 -7.26
CA ALA A 80 -2.77 -19.06 -7.78
C ALA A 80 -2.02 -18.08 -8.69
N ARG A 81 -2.73 -17.41 -9.61
CA ARG A 81 -2.14 -16.41 -10.53
C ARG A 81 -1.48 -15.24 -9.80
N PHE A 82 -2.05 -14.79 -8.68
CA PHE A 82 -1.51 -13.66 -7.91
C PHE A 82 -0.27 -14.07 -7.13
N VAL A 83 -0.30 -15.24 -6.46
CA VAL A 83 0.84 -15.78 -5.70
C VAL A 83 2.01 -16.09 -6.64
N MET A 84 1.76 -16.76 -7.77
CA MET A 84 2.80 -17.04 -8.78
C MET A 84 3.40 -15.76 -9.39
N ASN A 85 2.59 -14.72 -9.63
CA ASN A 85 3.09 -13.43 -10.12
C ASN A 85 3.90 -12.68 -9.06
N ALA A 86 3.49 -12.73 -7.78
CA ALA A 86 4.23 -12.14 -6.67
C ALA A 86 5.58 -12.85 -6.45
N LEU A 87 5.64 -14.19 -6.55
CA LEU A 87 6.90 -14.94 -6.51
C LEU A 87 7.82 -14.61 -7.71
N LYS A 88 7.26 -14.48 -8.92
CA LYS A 88 8.02 -14.01 -10.09
C LYS A 88 8.59 -12.61 -9.85
N ALA A 89 7.79 -11.68 -9.32
CA ALA A 89 8.23 -10.33 -8.94
C ALA A 89 9.31 -10.35 -7.85
N LYS A 90 9.23 -11.27 -6.87
CA LYS A 90 10.25 -11.48 -5.82
C LYS A 90 11.60 -11.89 -6.43
N GLU A 91 11.64 -12.96 -7.21
CA GLU A 91 12.88 -13.58 -7.71
C GLU A 91 13.52 -12.85 -8.91
N PHE A 92 12.74 -12.54 -9.95
CA PHE A 92 13.27 -12.11 -11.26
C PHE A 92 13.37 -10.59 -11.43
N TYR A 93 12.56 -9.81 -10.72
CA TYR A 93 12.43 -8.36 -10.94
C TYR A 93 13.07 -7.57 -9.80
N ARG A 94 14.24 -6.98 -10.05
CA ARG A 94 15.03 -6.19 -9.10
C ARG A 94 15.01 -4.72 -9.48
N CYS A 95 14.77 -3.88 -8.47
CA CYS A 95 14.92 -2.43 -8.58
C CYS A 95 16.39 -2.09 -8.90
N ASP A 96 16.60 -0.95 -9.57
CA ASP A 96 17.87 -0.50 -10.15
C ASP A 96 18.52 -1.45 -11.19
N VAL A 97 17.83 -2.52 -11.61
CA VAL A 97 18.29 -3.45 -12.66
C VAL A 97 17.29 -3.55 -13.81
N GLN A 98 16.10 -4.13 -13.59
CA GLN A 98 15.06 -4.25 -14.62
C GLN A 98 14.10 -3.05 -14.65
N TYR A 99 14.06 -2.26 -13.58
CA TYR A 99 13.20 -1.08 -13.43
C TYR A 99 13.73 -0.16 -12.33
N ILE A 100 13.15 1.04 -12.25
CA ILE A 100 13.28 1.96 -11.12
C ILE A 100 11.90 2.35 -10.59
N VAL A 101 11.83 2.79 -9.35
CA VAL A 101 10.60 3.35 -8.76
C VAL A 101 10.65 4.89 -8.80
N ARG A 102 9.59 5.52 -9.32
CA ARG A 102 9.38 6.99 -9.26
C ARG A 102 7.90 7.32 -9.10
N ASP A 103 7.58 8.35 -8.32
CA ASP A 103 6.22 8.93 -8.19
C ASP A 103 5.08 7.90 -8.05
N GLY A 104 5.30 6.90 -7.19
CA GLY A 104 4.34 5.82 -6.94
C GLY A 104 4.46 4.57 -7.82
N LYS A 105 5.36 4.54 -8.82
CA LYS A 105 5.25 3.63 -9.97
C LYS A 105 6.58 2.96 -10.33
N ALA A 106 6.50 1.69 -10.72
CA ALA A 106 7.60 0.99 -11.37
C ALA A 106 7.73 1.41 -12.85
N LEU A 107 8.90 1.91 -13.24
CA LEU A 107 9.23 2.33 -14.60
C LEU A 107 10.31 1.41 -15.18
N ILE A 108 9.99 0.72 -16.26
CA ILE A 108 10.83 -0.34 -16.85
C ILE A 108 12.11 0.26 -17.44
N ILE A 109 13.27 -0.37 -17.19
CA ILE A 109 14.52 -0.08 -17.89
C ILE A 109 14.60 -0.96 -19.15
N ASN A 110 14.90 -0.35 -20.29
CA ASN A 110 15.24 -1.05 -21.52
C ASN A 110 16.67 -1.61 -21.43
N GLU A 111 16.80 -2.93 -21.23
CA GLU A 111 18.07 -3.65 -21.02
C GLU A 111 19.15 -3.36 -22.08
N LEU A 112 18.76 -3.11 -23.33
CA LEU A 112 19.68 -2.86 -24.45
C LEU A 112 20.21 -1.42 -24.51
N THR A 113 19.57 -0.47 -23.82
CA THR A 113 19.85 0.98 -23.95
C THR A 113 19.99 1.73 -22.63
N GLY A 114 19.66 1.11 -21.50
CA GLY A 114 19.63 1.75 -20.17
C GLY A 114 18.58 2.85 -20.02
N ARG A 115 17.67 3.01 -21.00
CA ARG A 115 16.64 4.06 -20.99
C ARG A 115 15.39 3.62 -20.26
N VAL A 116 14.75 4.56 -19.55
CA VAL A 116 13.48 4.33 -18.85
C VAL A 116 12.32 4.44 -19.84
N GLU A 117 11.46 3.43 -19.88
CA GLU A 117 10.31 3.32 -20.80
C GLU A 117 8.99 3.54 -20.07
N GLU A 118 8.71 4.79 -19.66
CA GLU A 118 7.57 5.18 -18.82
C GLU A 118 6.17 4.70 -19.29
N LYS A 119 6.02 4.45 -20.60
CA LYS A 119 4.76 4.00 -21.20
C LYS A 119 4.65 2.48 -21.34
N ARG A 120 5.70 1.73 -21.01
CA ARG A 120 5.74 0.26 -21.08
C ARG A 120 5.33 -0.32 -19.74
N ARG A 121 4.53 -1.39 -19.79
CA ARG A 121 4.22 -2.26 -18.65
C ARG A 121 4.51 -3.70 -19.03
N TRP A 122 4.83 -4.55 -18.06
CA TRP A 122 4.86 -6.00 -18.28
C TRP A 122 3.43 -6.55 -18.37
N SER A 123 3.27 -7.68 -19.05
CA SER A 123 1.99 -8.36 -19.25
C SER A 123 1.53 -9.13 -18.00
N ASP A 124 0.36 -9.75 -18.11
CA ASP A 124 -0.09 -10.88 -17.27
C ASP A 124 -0.16 -10.64 -15.76
N GLY A 125 -0.22 -9.36 -15.33
CA GLY A 125 -0.29 -8.97 -13.93
C GLY A 125 1.07 -8.77 -13.23
N ILE A 126 2.18 -9.06 -13.91
CA ILE A 126 3.54 -8.92 -13.36
C ILE A 126 3.84 -7.48 -12.96
N HIS A 127 3.34 -6.49 -13.72
CA HIS A 127 3.57 -5.08 -13.41
C HIS A 127 2.89 -4.66 -12.10
N GLN A 128 1.67 -5.14 -11.84
CA GLN A 128 0.97 -4.92 -10.57
C GLN A 128 1.64 -5.66 -9.40
N ALA A 129 2.20 -6.86 -9.64
CA ALA A 129 2.96 -7.59 -8.63
C ALA A 129 4.28 -6.88 -8.26
N VAL A 130 4.96 -6.24 -9.23
CA VAL A 130 6.14 -5.40 -8.96
C VAL A 130 5.76 -4.08 -8.31
N GLU A 131 4.68 -3.41 -8.73
CA GLU A 131 4.16 -2.21 -8.05
C GLU A 131 3.83 -2.51 -6.57
N ALA A 132 3.14 -3.62 -6.27
CA ALA A 132 2.78 -4.01 -4.90
C ALA A 132 3.97 -4.50 -4.05
N LYS A 133 4.99 -5.12 -4.64
CA LYS A 133 6.25 -5.46 -3.97
C LYS A 133 6.95 -4.22 -3.43
N GLU A 134 7.08 -3.19 -4.28
CA GLU A 134 7.85 -2.00 -3.98
C GLU A 134 7.05 -0.97 -3.16
N GLU A 135 5.71 -0.98 -3.20
CA GLU A 135 4.85 -0.18 -2.32
C GLU A 135 5.09 -0.50 -0.83
N LYS A 136 5.32 -1.78 -0.49
CA LYS A 136 5.74 -2.19 0.86
C LYS A 136 7.08 -1.61 1.27
N GLU A 137 8.08 -1.70 0.39
CA GLU A 137 9.40 -1.13 0.66
C GLU A 137 9.31 0.39 0.78
N PHE A 138 8.43 1.04 0.03
CA PHE A 138 8.30 2.48 0.11
C PHE A 138 7.72 3.02 1.42
N LEU A 139 6.86 2.27 2.12
CA LEU A 139 6.49 2.62 3.50
C LEU A 139 7.71 2.65 4.44
N LYS A 140 8.84 2.04 4.04
CA LYS A 140 10.17 2.15 4.66
C LYS A 140 11.12 3.10 3.92
N MET A 141 10.90 3.38 2.61
CA MET A 141 11.95 3.86 1.68
C MET A 141 11.62 5.10 0.81
N PHE A 142 10.36 5.50 0.57
CA PHE A 142 9.98 6.50 -0.47
C PHE A 142 10.61 7.92 -0.25
N GLN A 143 11.34 8.16 0.85
CA GLN A 143 12.34 9.24 1.04
C GLN A 143 11.84 10.69 0.88
N MET A 144 10.52 10.91 0.81
CA MET A 144 9.93 12.23 0.68
C MET A 144 10.24 13.08 1.92
N PRO A 145 10.94 14.22 1.79
CA PRO A 145 11.26 15.07 2.93
C PRO A 145 9.98 15.72 3.48
N VAL A 146 9.77 15.62 4.79
CA VAL A 146 8.75 16.41 5.49
C VAL A 146 9.24 17.86 5.53
N ILE A 147 8.66 18.72 4.70
CA ILE A 147 8.97 20.15 4.65
C ILE A 147 8.00 20.89 5.58
N GLU A 148 8.54 21.51 6.64
CA GLU A 148 7.78 22.43 7.48
C GLU A 148 7.46 23.72 6.71
N VAL A 149 6.28 23.77 6.10
CA VAL A 149 5.75 24.99 5.48
C VAL A 149 5.30 25.93 6.60
N PRO A 150 5.82 27.17 6.70
CA PRO A 150 5.44 28.10 7.75
C PRO A 150 3.96 28.48 7.64
N THR A 151 3.30 28.64 8.79
CA THR A 151 1.88 29.01 8.84
C THR A 151 1.66 30.41 8.27
N ASN A 152 0.62 30.59 7.45
CA ASN A 152 0.28 31.85 6.78
C ASN A 152 0.07 33.04 7.74
N LEU A 153 -0.18 32.77 9.02
CA LEU A 153 -0.13 33.73 10.12
C LEU A 153 0.70 33.10 11.24
N SER A 154 1.36 33.92 12.06
CA SER A 154 2.12 33.45 13.23
C SER A 154 1.23 32.62 14.16
N ASN A 155 1.66 31.42 14.53
CA ASN A 155 0.90 30.58 15.46
C ASN A 155 0.86 31.24 16.85
N ILE A 156 -0.35 31.59 17.29
CA ILE A 156 -0.64 32.13 18.64
C ILE A 156 -1.43 31.14 19.51
N CYS A 157 -1.55 29.88 19.09
CA CYS A 157 -2.04 28.81 19.94
C CYS A 157 -1.17 28.69 21.20
N LYS A 158 -1.80 28.35 22.31
CA LYS A 158 -1.12 28.15 23.60
C LYS A 158 -1.24 26.68 23.99
N ASP A 159 -0.31 25.89 23.51
CA ASP A 159 -0.25 24.47 23.79
C ASP A 159 0.17 24.29 25.27
N LEU A 160 -0.82 23.99 26.11
CA LEU A 160 -0.63 23.85 27.55
C LEU A 160 0.09 22.52 27.87
N PRO A 161 0.92 22.47 28.94
CA PRO A 161 1.64 21.25 29.32
C PRO A 161 0.67 20.10 29.62
N ILE A 162 1.07 18.88 29.25
CA ILE A 162 0.24 17.67 29.41
C ILE A 162 -0.07 17.44 30.89
N GLN A 163 -1.36 17.48 31.23
CA GLN A 163 -1.84 17.14 32.57
C GLN A 163 -2.02 15.63 32.72
N ALA A 164 -1.17 15.01 33.54
CA ALA A 164 -1.25 13.59 33.87
C ALA A 164 -2.13 13.36 35.12
N PHE A 165 -3.05 12.40 35.04
CA PHE A 165 -3.99 12.08 36.12
C PHE A 165 -3.83 10.62 36.56
N ALA A 166 -3.83 10.37 37.87
CA ALA A 166 -3.69 9.03 38.44
C ALA A 166 -4.85 8.07 38.10
N THR A 167 -6.01 8.58 37.66
CA THR A 167 -7.13 7.75 37.19
C THR A 167 -7.78 8.34 35.93
N ALA A 168 -8.27 7.47 35.05
CA ALA A 168 -9.02 7.88 33.87
C ALA A 168 -10.32 8.64 34.22
N ARG A 169 -10.96 8.29 35.34
CA ARG A 169 -12.15 9.01 35.84
C ARG A 169 -11.82 10.44 36.24
N GLY A 170 -10.78 10.65 37.06
CA GLY A 170 -10.34 11.99 37.45
C GLY A 170 -9.98 12.88 36.27
N LYS A 171 -9.35 12.31 35.22
CA LYS A 171 -9.11 13.02 33.95
C LYS A 171 -10.42 13.52 33.31
N TRP A 172 -11.41 12.65 33.18
CA TRP A 172 -12.68 13.00 32.53
C TRP A 172 -13.56 13.93 33.37
N ASP A 173 -13.50 13.83 34.70
CA ASP A 173 -14.14 14.78 35.60
C ASP A 173 -13.51 16.18 35.46
N TYR A 174 -12.17 16.30 35.42
CA TYR A 174 -11.48 17.56 35.15
C TYR A 174 -11.78 18.16 33.78
N VAL A 175 -11.74 17.34 32.71
CA VAL A 175 -12.03 17.79 31.33
C VAL A 175 -13.46 18.34 31.21
N ARG A 176 -14.43 17.77 31.94
CA ARG A 176 -15.80 18.33 32.00
C ARG A 176 -15.79 19.76 32.56
N GLU A 177 -15.12 19.97 33.69
CA GLU A 177 -15.08 21.25 34.40
C GLU A 177 -14.34 22.33 33.58
N GLU A 178 -13.27 21.96 32.88
CA GLU A 178 -12.57 22.86 31.95
C GLU A 178 -13.44 23.24 30.74
N VAL A 179 -14.10 22.27 30.10
CA VAL A 179 -15.04 22.53 28.99
C VAL A 179 -16.17 23.46 29.42
N GLU A 180 -16.78 23.22 30.59
CA GLU A 180 -17.85 24.07 31.10
C GLU A 180 -17.35 25.49 31.43
N SER A 181 -16.16 25.63 32.03
CA SER A 181 -15.55 26.92 32.33
C SER A 181 -15.28 27.74 31.06
N MET A 182 -14.76 27.11 30.00
CA MET A 182 -14.52 27.77 28.71
C MET A 182 -15.83 28.13 28.01
N PHE A 183 -16.84 27.26 28.05
CA PHE A 183 -18.17 27.52 27.48
C PHE A 183 -18.87 28.71 28.17
N ARG A 184 -18.82 28.80 29.51
CA ARG A 184 -19.33 29.95 30.27
C ARG A 184 -18.61 31.27 29.92
N GLN A 185 -17.38 31.20 29.43
CA GLN A 185 -16.61 32.35 28.90
C GLN A 185 -16.92 32.65 27.41
N GLY A 186 -17.83 31.91 26.77
CA GLY A 186 -18.14 32.04 25.34
C GLY A 186 -17.07 31.51 24.40
N ARG A 187 -16.11 30.72 24.89
CA ARG A 187 -15.00 30.19 24.09
C ARG A 187 -15.38 28.83 23.48
N PRO A 188 -15.23 28.63 22.15
CA PRO A 188 -15.52 27.35 21.52
C PRO A 188 -14.47 26.30 21.91
N VAL A 189 -14.88 25.04 22.01
CA VAL A 189 -14.03 23.90 22.40
C VAL A 189 -14.28 22.71 21.47
N LEU A 190 -13.21 22.02 21.07
CA LEU A 190 -13.23 20.76 20.33
C LEU A 190 -12.61 19.67 21.21
N VAL A 191 -13.27 18.52 21.34
CA VAL A 191 -12.80 17.39 22.15
C VAL A 191 -12.57 16.19 21.23
N GLY A 192 -11.30 15.82 21.04
CA GLY A 192 -10.93 14.60 20.31
C GLY A 192 -11.07 13.34 21.17
N SER A 193 -11.47 12.22 20.56
CA SER A 193 -11.48 10.90 21.21
C SER A 193 -11.19 9.80 20.21
N THR A 194 -10.58 8.70 20.67
CA THR A 194 -10.10 7.58 19.86
C THR A 194 -10.91 6.31 20.20
N ARG A 195 -12.21 6.34 19.87
CA ARG A 195 -13.13 5.20 19.98
C ARG A 195 -13.51 4.69 18.58
#